data_AF-A0A7X7JXZ6-F1
#
_entry.id   AF-A0A7X7JXZ6-F1
#
_cell.length_a   1.000
_cell.length_b   1.000
_cell.length_c   1.000
_cell.angle_alpha   90.00
_cell.angle_beta   90.00
_cell.angle_gamma   90.00
#
_symmetry.space_group_name_H-M   'P 1'
#
loop_
_entity.id
_entity.type
_entity.pdbx_description
1 polymer ?
#
loop_
_entity_poly.entity_id
_entity_poly.type
_entity_poly.pdbx_seq_one_letter_code
_entity_poly.pdbx_strand_id
1 'polypeptide(L)'
;RAWASVHRRLPVFRDGLFGRGMIAMSEAGRARFGEFPLMVADDLFIDSLFTADEKAEADEVRVVVEAPGTTAELLRRLARVRRGSSAMRDAGREGTLPIAVRAADRWSWLRDVVAKDLRLLPAGAVYASITTTAALRARTQSRSSMDWGRGQVGRGEERRPRIGFLGVQADTANLGLAALAYSVIALLDETVEEPADFVLFSVNSDAALERMRSELGITQSRIKAVPFRHKSPIKMAQAVREIHACDVVVDFTGGDSFSDIYGLTRLLRKLFHKQLVLATGRPLVLAPQTYGPLQGSAGKPWYRHVVRKAAAVFTRDHLSLPFLEELTSREIHLSTDVAVRLPHTPRDPAGDGRVHVGVNVSGLLWAGGYTGDNQFSLETDYRQYCRALVSALLARGRTVHLVAHVVVRPGESAHEDDFTAAQELLEEFPDCHLAPPFTSPIEAKSWISGLDAFAGSRMHASIAAFTAGVPTVPVAYSRKFAGLFGNLGYDVGVDLTTTPTDRAVAETLAHLDDPEALREQSRPALATARERIAVFTDRFTVLPTSSGRW
;
A
#
# COMPACT_ATOMS: atom_id res chain seq x y z
N ARG A 1 21.40 -15.33 31.58
CA ARG A 1 21.69 -15.93 32.91
C ARG A 1 22.78 -15.17 33.68
N ALA A 2 24.04 -15.16 33.26
CA ALA A 2 25.12 -14.42 33.92
C ALA A 2 24.85 -12.91 34.12
N TRP A 3 24.26 -12.24 33.13
CA TRP A 3 23.82 -10.84 33.30
C TRP A 3 22.78 -10.68 34.43
N ALA A 4 21.81 -11.59 34.51
CA ALA A 4 20.72 -11.52 35.48
C ALA A 4 21.18 -11.80 36.92
N SER A 5 22.23 -12.61 37.10
CA SER A 5 22.79 -12.88 38.43
C SER A 5 23.47 -11.64 39.03
N VAL A 6 24.02 -10.74 38.22
CA VAL A 6 24.51 -9.45 38.70
C VAL A 6 23.35 -8.45 38.83
N HIS A 7 22.50 -8.35 37.80
CA HIS A 7 21.44 -7.35 37.73
C HIS A 7 20.46 -7.41 38.91
N ARG A 8 19.95 -8.60 39.27
CA ARG A 8 18.95 -8.77 40.35
C ARG A 8 19.46 -8.39 41.75
N ARG A 9 20.77 -8.21 41.92
CA ARG A 9 21.40 -7.88 43.21
C ARG A 9 21.70 -6.38 43.35
N LEU A 10 21.37 -5.57 42.34
CA LEU A 10 21.62 -4.13 42.38
C LEU A 10 20.73 -3.43 43.43
N PRO A 11 21.26 -2.45 44.19
CA PRO A 11 20.49 -1.69 45.18
C PRO A 11 19.25 -1.00 44.61
N VAL A 12 19.27 -0.61 43.32
CA VAL A 12 18.15 0.06 42.64
C VAL A 12 16.84 -0.72 42.68
N PHE A 13 16.88 -2.05 42.87
CA PHE A 13 15.68 -2.88 43.02
C PHE A 13 15.03 -2.76 44.39
N ARG A 14 15.76 -2.28 45.41
CA ARG A 14 15.25 -2.04 46.76
C ARG A 14 14.71 -0.62 46.89
N ASP A 15 15.45 0.36 46.39
CA ASP A 15 15.18 1.78 46.69
C ASP A 15 14.44 2.52 45.56
N GLY A 16 14.24 1.88 44.41
CA GLY A 16 13.58 2.48 43.24
C GLY A 16 12.27 1.79 42.87
N LEU A 17 11.37 2.54 42.21
CA LEU A 17 10.12 2.00 41.65
C LEU A 17 10.32 1.17 40.37
N PHE A 18 11.57 0.98 39.94
CA PHE A 18 11.96 0.27 38.73
C PHE A 18 11.51 -1.21 38.73
N GLY A 19 10.79 -1.62 37.69
CA GLY A 19 10.44 -3.02 37.46
C GLY A 19 9.34 -3.60 38.34
N ARG A 20 8.57 -2.77 39.06
CA ARG A 20 7.53 -3.21 40.02
C ARG A 20 6.16 -3.53 39.39
N GLY A 21 6.01 -3.44 38.07
CA GLY A 21 4.84 -3.89 37.31
C GLY A 21 3.59 -3.01 37.46
N MET A 22 3.17 -2.73 38.69
CA MET A 22 2.05 -1.87 39.03
C MET A 22 2.51 -0.84 40.07
N ILE A 23 2.15 0.42 39.83
CA ILE A 23 2.36 1.52 40.79
C ILE A 23 0.98 2.09 41.09
N ALA A 24 0.60 2.08 42.36
CA ALA A 24 -0.59 2.77 42.84
C ALA A 24 -0.17 4.10 43.48
N MET A 25 -0.99 5.14 43.30
CA MET A 25 -0.71 6.48 43.79
C MET A 25 -1.92 6.99 44.54
N SER A 26 -1.70 7.70 45.65
CA SER A 26 -2.75 8.46 46.31
C SER A 26 -3.21 9.62 45.40
N GLU A 27 -4.40 10.15 45.67
CA GLU A 27 -4.94 11.31 44.97
C GLU A 27 -3.97 12.51 45.02
N ALA A 28 -3.38 12.77 46.19
CA ALA A 28 -2.36 13.80 46.38
C ALA A 28 -1.08 13.53 45.55
N GLY A 29 -0.69 12.27 45.38
CA GLY A 29 0.43 11.89 44.52
C GLY A 29 0.11 12.10 43.03
N ARG A 30 -1.11 11.74 42.60
CA ARG A 30 -1.57 11.91 41.21
C ARG A 30 -1.66 13.38 40.80
N ALA A 31 -1.99 14.28 41.73
CA ALA A 31 -2.09 15.71 41.50
C ALA A 31 -0.74 16.41 41.22
N ARG A 32 0.40 15.73 41.44
CA ARG A 32 1.75 16.30 41.23
C ARG A 32 2.13 16.50 39.76
N PHE A 33 1.35 15.97 38.82
CA PHE A 33 1.58 16.13 37.38
C PHE A 33 0.22 16.17 36.64
N GLY A 34 0.16 16.93 35.54
CA GLY A 34 -1.06 17.02 34.72
C GLY A 34 -1.25 15.79 33.84
N GLU A 35 -0.58 15.79 32.68
CA GLU A 35 -0.54 14.67 31.76
C GLU A 35 0.65 13.75 32.01
N PHE A 36 0.45 12.46 31.79
CA PHE A 36 1.50 11.47 31.90
C PHE A 36 2.37 11.49 30.62
N PRO A 37 3.71 11.61 30.72
CA PRO A 37 4.54 11.79 29.53
C PRO A 37 4.55 10.53 28.64
N LEU A 38 4.38 10.74 27.32
CA LEU A 38 4.48 9.70 26.29
C LEU A 38 5.94 9.32 25.99
N MET A 39 6.68 8.86 27.00
CA MET A 39 8.11 8.50 26.88
C MET A 39 8.42 7.12 27.44
N VAL A 40 9.47 6.49 26.93
CA VAL A 40 9.86 5.07 27.18
C VAL A 40 10.35 4.78 28.62
N ALA A 41 10.45 5.78 29.50
CA ALA A 41 10.93 5.67 30.88
C ALA A 41 9.90 6.23 31.87
N ASP A 42 8.70 5.67 31.82
CA ASP A 42 7.54 6.02 32.64
C ASP A 42 7.71 5.73 34.14
N ASP A 43 8.35 4.62 34.48
CA ASP A 43 8.71 4.24 35.84
C ASP A 43 9.67 5.23 36.49
N LEU A 44 10.67 5.68 35.74
CA LEU A 44 11.66 6.66 36.19
C LEU A 44 11.04 8.06 36.32
N PHE A 45 9.99 8.39 35.56
CA PHE A 45 9.23 9.64 35.72
C PHE A 45 8.56 9.67 37.09
N ILE A 46 7.80 8.61 37.39
CA ILE A 46 7.10 8.49 38.68
C ILE A 46 8.13 8.40 39.83
N ASP A 47 9.19 7.63 39.68
CA ASP A 47 10.25 7.49 40.70
C ASP A 47 10.89 8.83 41.06
N SER A 48 10.97 9.76 40.11
CA SER A 48 11.56 11.09 40.30
C SER A 48 10.62 12.10 40.98
N LEU A 49 9.33 11.77 41.16
CA LEU A 49 8.33 12.65 41.80
C LEU A 49 8.18 12.40 43.32
N PHE A 50 8.77 11.31 43.82
CA PHE A 50 8.63 10.88 45.21
C PHE A 50 9.99 10.59 45.83
N THR A 51 10.16 11.01 47.07
CA THR A 51 11.28 10.64 47.93
C THR A 51 11.16 9.18 48.40
N ALA A 52 12.21 8.63 49.01
CA ALA A 52 12.19 7.25 49.50
C ALA A 52 11.13 7.02 50.59
N ASP A 53 10.93 8.00 51.49
CA ASP A 53 9.98 7.91 52.60
C ASP A 53 8.51 8.01 52.17
N GLU A 54 8.26 8.46 50.94
CA GLU A 54 6.93 8.53 50.33
C GLU A 54 6.55 7.23 49.58
N LYS A 55 7.45 6.24 49.54
CA LYS A 55 7.28 4.98 48.81
C LYS A 55 7.08 3.83 49.79
N ALA A 56 6.07 3.01 49.54
CA ALA A 56 5.83 1.76 50.26
C ALA A 56 5.77 0.57 49.29
N GLU A 57 6.28 -0.58 49.72
CA GLU A 57 6.20 -1.84 48.97
C GLU A 57 5.02 -2.68 49.50
N ALA A 58 4.21 -3.22 48.58
CA ALA A 58 3.15 -4.14 48.92
C ALA A 58 3.71 -5.57 48.88
N ASP A 59 4.20 -6.07 50.01
CA ASP A 59 4.90 -7.36 50.12
C ASP A 59 4.02 -8.58 49.79
N GLU A 60 2.70 -8.41 49.80
CA GLU A 60 1.71 -9.45 49.49
C GLU A 60 1.54 -9.69 47.98
N VAL A 61 1.98 -8.76 47.12
CA VAL A 61 1.79 -8.83 45.67
C VAL A 61 3.10 -9.21 44.97
N ARG A 62 3.07 -10.32 44.21
CA ARG A 62 4.23 -10.76 43.42
C ARG A 62 4.00 -10.54 41.94
N VAL A 63 4.82 -9.69 41.33
CA VAL A 63 4.90 -9.52 39.87
C VAL A 63 6.08 -10.31 39.33
N VAL A 64 5.80 -11.21 38.38
CA VAL A 64 6.83 -11.99 37.69
C VAL A 64 7.16 -11.34 36.36
N VAL A 65 8.38 -10.82 36.23
CA VAL A 65 8.89 -10.29 34.95
C VAL A 65 9.73 -11.37 34.27
N GLU A 66 9.29 -11.79 33.09
CA GLU A 66 10.03 -12.75 32.29
C GLU A 66 11.38 -12.17 31.83
N ALA A 67 12.43 -12.97 32.01
CA ALA A 67 13.76 -12.61 31.55
C ALA A 67 13.85 -12.85 30.02
N PRO A 68 14.48 -11.96 29.25
CA PRO A 68 14.63 -12.15 27.80
C PRO A 68 15.22 -13.53 27.46
N GLY A 69 14.60 -14.22 26.50
CA GLY A 69 14.99 -15.57 26.09
C GLY A 69 16.33 -15.62 25.34
N THR A 70 16.77 -14.47 24.81
CA THR A 70 18.02 -14.35 24.04
C THR A 70 18.86 -13.13 24.41
N THR A 71 20.17 -13.20 24.22
CA THR A 71 21.09 -12.05 24.39
C THR A 71 20.75 -10.89 23.46
N ALA A 72 20.27 -11.17 22.24
CA ALA A 72 19.87 -10.15 21.28
C ALA A 72 18.63 -9.37 21.74
N GLU A 73 17.66 -10.06 22.33
CA GLU A 73 16.48 -9.45 22.94
C GLU A 73 16.85 -8.63 24.19
N LEU A 74 17.71 -9.17 25.05
CA LEU A 74 18.26 -8.44 26.20
C LEU A 74 18.95 -7.13 25.77
N LEU A 75 19.82 -7.17 24.75
CA LEU A 75 20.49 -5.99 24.21
C LEU A 75 19.50 -4.97 23.63
N ARG A 76 18.44 -5.42 22.94
CA ARG A 76 17.39 -4.55 22.40
C ARG A 76 16.62 -3.86 23.53
N ARG A 77 16.22 -4.60 24.57
CA ARG A 77 15.51 -4.08 25.74
C ARG A 77 16.37 -3.06 26.49
N LEU A 78 17.64 -3.36 26.75
CA LEU A 78 18.56 -2.46 27.45
C LEU A 78 18.89 -1.20 26.64
N ALA A 79 19.09 -1.31 25.32
CA ALA A 79 19.31 -0.14 24.47
C ALA A 79 18.09 0.78 24.45
N ARG A 80 16.88 0.21 24.41
CA ARG A 80 15.61 0.95 24.49
C ARG A 80 15.46 1.70 25.82
N VAL A 81 15.61 1.00 26.95
CA VAL A 81 15.51 1.62 28.30
C VAL A 81 16.50 2.77 28.43
N ARG A 82 17.76 2.58 28.00
CA ARG A 82 18.79 3.60 28.06
C ARG A 82 18.47 4.85 27.23
N ARG A 83 17.83 4.69 26.06
CA ARG A 83 17.35 5.83 25.27
C ARG A 83 16.23 6.57 26.01
N GLY A 84 15.24 5.85 26.51
CA GLY A 84 14.14 6.45 27.30
C GLY A 84 14.66 7.25 28.49
N SER A 85 15.53 6.65 29.30
CA SER A 85 16.11 7.35 30.46
C SER A 85 17.06 8.50 30.07
N SER A 86 17.65 8.48 28.87
CA SER A 86 18.47 9.61 28.38
C SER A 86 17.58 10.76 27.92
N ALA A 87 16.57 10.48 27.07
CA ALA A 87 15.63 11.46 26.58
C ALA A 87 14.91 12.19 27.73
N MET A 88 14.54 11.46 28.78
CA MET A 88 13.90 12.08 29.95
C MET A 88 14.86 12.92 30.80
N ARG A 89 16.14 12.54 30.88
CA ARG A 89 17.17 13.37 31.52
C ARG A 89 17.43 14.65 30.73
N ASP A 90 17.42 14.57 29.41
CA ASP A 90 17.58 15.72 28.54
C ASP A 90 16.35 16.65 28.67
N ALA A 91 15.13 16.11 28.67
CA ALA A 91 13.90 16.88 28.91
C ALA A 91 13.86 17.56 30.29
N GLY A 92 14.30 16.87 31.36
CA GLY A 92 14.42 17.49 32.69
C GLY A 92 15.48 18.60 32.76
N ARG A 93 16.56 18.52 31.96
CA ARG A 93 17.59 19.57 31.88
C ARG A 93 17.16 20.77 31.04
N GLU A 94 16.39 20.52 29.99
CA GLU A 94 15.84 21.54 29.08
C GLU A 94 14.64 22.28 29.72
N GLY A 95 14.19 21.87 30.91
CA GLY A 95 13.07 22.49 31.62
C GLY A 95 11.69 22.15 31.05
N THR A 96 11.62 21.21 30.10
CA THR A 96 10.36 20.74 29.49
C THR A 96 9.58 19.79 30.40
N LEU A 97 10.24 19.21 31.40
CA LEU A 97 9.59 18.48 32.50
C LEU A 97 10.05 19.04 33.85
N PRO A 98 9.15 19.25 34.81
CA PRO A 98 9.49 19.81 36.13
C PRO A 98 10.07 18.75 37.07
N ILE A 99 11.07 17.97 36.63
CA ILE A 99 11.67 16.88 37.41
C ILE A 99 13.20 16.87 37.33
N ALA A 100 13.84 16.58 38.46
CA ALA A 100 15.28 16.34 38.54
C ALA A 100 15.55 14.82 38.52
N VAL A 101 15.88 14.26 37.35
CA VAL A 101 16.11 12.82 37.20
C VAL A 101 17.53 12.45 37.68
N ARG A 102 17.62 11.60 38.70
CA ARG A 102 18.90 11.11 39.26
C ARG A 102 19.70 10.33 38.21
N ALA A 103 21.02 10.58 38.15
CA ALA A 103 21.91 9.82 37.29
C ALA A 103 22.12 8.39 37.85
N ALA A 104 22.09 7.39 36.96
CA ALA A 104 22.38 6.01 37.35
C ALA A 104 23.84 5.84 37.78
N ASP A 105 24.07 5.22 38.93
CA ASP A 105 25.42 4.87 39.41
C ASP A 105 26.01 3.75 38.52
N ARG A 106 27.00 4.13 37.70
CA ARG A 106 27.63 3.24 36.72
C ARG A 106 28.54 2.18 37.35
N TRP A 107 28.90 2.34 38.62
CA TRP A 107 29.83 1.48 39.34
C TRP A 107 29.15 0.59 40.38
N SER A 108 27.85 0.78 40.64
CA SER A 108 27.12 0.00 41.64
C SER A 108 27.17 -1.51 41.39
N TRP A 109 27.16 -1.97 40.13
CA TRP A 109 27.33 -3.40 39.82
C TRP A 109 28.69 -3.97 40.26
N LEU A 110 29.74 -3.14 40.27
CA LEU A 110 31.08 -3.54 40.69
C LEU A 110 31.23 -3.39 42.21
N ARG A 111 30.89 -2.22 42.76
CA ARG A 111 31.05 -1.89 44.19
C ARG A 111 30.09 -2.67 45.09
N ASP A 112 28.82 -2.75 44.71
CA ASP A 112 27.75 -3.20 45.61
C ASP A 112 27.39 -4.68 45.39
N VAL A 113 27.84 -5.29 44.28
CA VAL A 113 27.55 -6.69 43.93
C VAL A 113 28.83 -7.52 43.76
N VAL A 114 29.67 -7.23 42.77
CA VAL A 114 30.83 -8.08 42.46
C VAL A 114 31.92 -8.01 43.54
N ALA A 115 32.18 -6.84 44.12
CA ALA A 115 33.16 -6.69 45.20
C ALA A 115 32.73 -7.37 46.52
N LYS A 116 31.42 -7.61 46.71
CA LYS A 116 30.88 -8.31 47.89
C LYS A 116 30.81 -9.84 47.71
N ASP A 117 30.89 -10.33 46.48
CA ASP A 117 30.98 -11.75 46.16
C ASP A 117 31.85 -11.99 44.91
N LEU A 118 33.14 -12.25 45.12
CA LEU A 118 34.13 -12.42 44.04
C LEU A 118 33.83 -13.61 43.13
N ARG A 119 32.97 -14.56 43.54
CA ARG A 119 32.53 -15.66 42.66
C ARG A 119 31.70 -15.15 41.48
N LEU A 120 31.17 -13.93 41.57
CA LEU A 120 30.44 -13.28 40.49
C LEU A 120 31.35 -12.58 39.45
N LEU A 121 32.67 -12.59 39.59
CA LEU A 121 33.60 -11.94 38.65
C LEU A 121 33.34 -12.31 37.17
N PRO A 122 33.19 -13.60 36.78
CA PRO A 122 32.87 -13.96 35.39
C PRO A 122 31.52 -13.40 34.93
N ALA A 123 30.51 -13.39 35.82
CA ALA A 123 29.20 -12.83 35.53
C ALA A 123 29.25 -11.29 35.44
N GLY A 124 30.13 -10.65 36.23
CA GLY A 124 30.43 -9.23 36.20
C GLY A 124 31.00 -8.78 34.85
N ALA A 125 31.93 -9.54 34.28
CA ALA A 125 32.46 -9.28 32.93
C ALA A 125 31.37 -9.35 31.85
N VAL A 126 30.49 -10.36 31.91
CA VAL A 126 29.33 -10.49 31.01
C VAL A 126 28.33 -9.35 31.22
N TYR A 127 28.11 -8.94 32.47
CA TYR A 127 27.24 -7.83 32.80
C TYR A 127 27.77 -6.53 32.19
N ALA A 128 29.05 -6.22 32.38
CA ALA A 128 29.69 -5.03 31.84
C ALA A 128 29.66 -5.01 30.31
N SER A 129 29.99 -6.12 29.64
CA SER A 129 30.03 -6.18 28.17
C SER A 129 28.66 -5.96 27.52
N ILE A 130 27.62 -6.62 28.03
CA ILE A 130 26.23 -6.44 27.55
C ILE A 130 25.74 -5.00 27.80
N THR A 131 26.04 -4.47 28.98
CA THR A 131 25.62 -3.13 29.40
C THR A 131 26.28 -2.03 28.56
N THR A 132 27.57 -2.15 28.27
CA THR A 132 28.32 -1.25 27.39
C THR A 132 27.87 -1.36 25.94
N THR A 133 27.67 -2.59 25.43
CA THR A 133 27.18 -2.82 24.06
C THR A 133 25.79 -2.22 23.85
N ALA A 134 24.90 -2.35 24.84
CA ALA A 134 23.59 -1.71 24.81
C ALA A 134 23.68 -0.18 24.82
N ALA A 135 24.62 0.39 25.58
CA ALA A 135 24.85 1.85 25.60
C ALA A 135 25.37 2.39 24.26
N LEU A 136 26.28 1.67 23.60
CA LEU A 136 26.77 2.02 22.27
C LEU A 136 25.65 1.95 21.22
N ARG A 137 24.83 0.88 21.24
CA ARG A 137 23.66 0.74 20.35
C ARG A 137 22.59 1.81 20.58
N ALA A 138 22.44 2.30 21.80
CA ALA A 138 21.49 3.37 22.11
C ALA A 138 21.90 4.70 21.45
N ARG A 139 23.21 4.94 21.24
CA ARG A 139 23.75 6.17 20.64
C ARG A 139 23.66 6.20 19.11
N THR A 140 23.62 5.06 18.44
CA THR A 140 23.70 4.95 16.97
C THR A 140 22.35 4.82 16.26
N GLN A 141 21.23 4.77 17.00
CA GLN A 141 19.88 4.60 16.44
C GLN A 141 19.11 5.93 16.41
N SER A 142 18.42 6.21 15.29
CA SER A 142 17.63 7.44 15.08
C SER A 142 16.55 7.69 16.16
N ARG A 143 16.38 8.96 16.53
CA ARG A 143 15.36 9.48 17.45
C ARG A 143 13.92 9.25 16.96
N SER A 144 13.69 8.96 15.68
CA SER A 144 12.34 8.72 15.12
C SER A 144 11.71 7.38 15.51
N SER A 145 12.40 6.53 16.28
CA SER A 145 11.90 5.23 16.75
C SER A 145 11.26 5.27 18.16
N MET A 146 10.82 6.45 18.60
CA MET A 146 10.29 6.71 19.95
C MET A 146 8.80 6.35 20.15
N ASP A 147 8.20 5.63 19.20
CA ASP A 147 6.80 5.22 19.35
C ASP A 147 6.67 4.07 20.35
N TRP A 148 5.68 4.19 21.22
CA TRP A 148 5.53 3.39 22.41
C TRP A 148 5.14 1.94 22.10
N GLY A 149 5.59 1.01 22.95
CA GLY A 149 5.34 -0.42 22.83
C GLY A 149 4.72 -1.01 24.09
N ARG A 150 3.76 -0.30 24.71
CA ARG A 150 2.79 -0.96 25.59
C ARG A 150 1.64 -1.45 24.72
N GLY A 151 1.41 -2.77 24.75
CA GLY A 151 0.08 -3.28 24.48
C GLY A 151 -0.86 -2.61 25.47
N GLN A 152 -1.84 -1.88 24.95
CA GLN A 152 -2.94 -1.36 25.73
C GLN A 152 -3.63 -2.54 26.41
N VAL A 153 -3.45 -2.67 27.72
CA VAL A 153 -4.51 -3.18 28.58
C VAL A 153 -5.19 -1.93 29.14
N GLY A 154 -5.77 -1.15 28.22
CA GLY A 154 -6.80 -0.17 28.49
C GLY A 154 -8.11 -0.84 28.11
N ARG A 155 -9.13 -0.71 28.96
CA ARG A 155 -10.49 -1.09 28.61
C ARG A 155 -10.87 -0.36 27.31
N GLY A 156 -11.04 -1.10 26.21
CA GLY A 156 -11.86 -0.70 25.06
C GLY A 156 -11.29 0.31 24.07
N GLU A 157 -10.02 0.21 23.66
CA GLU A 157 -9.65 0.65 22.30
C GLU A 157 -9.54 -0.60 21.43
N GLU A 158 -10.54 -0.80 20.56
CA GLU A 158 -10.55 -1.89 19.59
C GLU A 158 -9.30 -1.81 18.70
N ARG A 159 -8.57 -2.91 18.61
CA ARG A 159 -7.42 -3.01 17.71
C ARG A 159 -7.95 -2.89 16.28
N ARG A 160 -7.70 -1.74 15.65
CA ARG A 160 -8.06 -1.48 14.25
C ARG A 160 -7.62 -2.64 13.34
N PRO A 161 -8.51 -3.15 12.48
CA PRO A 161 -8.15 -4.17 11.49
C PRO A 161 -7.02 -3.70 10.58
N ARG A 162 -6.09 -4.57 10.22
CA ARG A 162 -4.97 -4.25 9.31
C ARG A 162 -5.08 -4.98 7.98
N ILE A 163 -5.17 -4.24 6.89
CA ILE A 163 -5.29 -4.77 5.53
C ILE A 163 -3.99 -4.52 4.76
N GLY A 164 -3.32 -5.59 4.39
CA GLY A 164 -2.11 -5.54 3.57
C GLY A 164 -2.42 -5.62 2.07
N PHE A 165 -1.65 -4.93 1.23
CA PHE A 165 -1.80 -5.00 -0.22
C PHE A 165 -0.51 -5.38 -0.94
N LEU A 166 -0.61 -6.35 -1.83
CA LEU A 166 0.47 -6.77 -2.72
C LEU A 166 0.14 -6.43 -4.17
N GLY A 167 1.18 -6.01 -4.91
CA GLY A 167 1.06 -5.78 -6.35
C GLY A 167 0.35 -4.50 -6.75
N VAL A 168 0.11 -3.58 -5.81
CA VAL A 168 -0.33 -2.20 -6.06
C VAL A 168 0.71 -1.21 -5.54
N GLN A 169 0.73 0.00 -6.12
CA GLN A 169 1.72 1.02 -5.79
C GLN A 169 1.13 2.40 -6.04
N ALA A 170 1.23 3.31 -5.08
CA ALA A 170 0.78 4.69 -5.21
C ALA A 170 1.80 5.53 -6.01
N ASP A 171 3.09 5.21 -5.84
CA ASP A 171 4.20 5.98 -6.40
C ASP A 171 4.74 5.34 -7.67
N THR A 172 4.07 5.56 -8.80
CA THR A 172 4.43 4.94 -10.08
C THR A 172 4.09 5.87 -11.25
N ALA A 173 4.86 5.78 -12.34
CA ALA A 173 4.58 6.49 -13.59
C ALA A 173 3.25 6.03 -14.25
N ASN A 174 2.85 4.78 -14.02
CA ASN A 174 1.63 4.23 -14.59
C ASN A 174 0.42 4.52 -13.69
N LEU A 175 -0.36 5.54 -14.04
CA LEU A 175 -1.51 5.96 -13.25
C LEU A 175 -2.58 4.87 -13.11
N GLY A 176 -2.63 3.90 -14.03
CA GLY A 176 -3.50 2.74 -13.89
C GLY A 176 -3.14 1.84 -12.71
N LEU A 177 -1.86 1.62 -12.46
CA LEU A 177 -1.41 0.86 -11.27
C LEU A 177 -1.67 1.65 -9.98
N ALA A 178 -1.52 2.97 -10.01
CA ALA A 178 -1.90 3.84 -8.91
C ALA A 178 -3.42 3.80 -8.68
N ALA A 179 -4.23 3.83 -9.73
CA ALA A 179 -5.69 3.77 -9.64
C ALA A 179 -6.16 2.53 -8.89
N LEU A 180 -5.54 1.36 -9.11
CA LEU A 180 -5.84 0.15 -8.34
C LEU A 180 -5.60 0.34 -6.83
N ALA A 181 -4.49 0.98 -6.45
CA ALA A 181 -4.13 1.24 -5.06
C ALA A 181 -5.13 2.20 -4.38
N TYR A 182 -5.43 3.32 -5.05
CA TYR A 182 -6.37 4.32 -4.54
C TYR A 182 -7.77 3.75 -4.41
N SER A 183 -8.22 3.04 -5.44
CA SER A 183 -9.61 2.55 -5.49
C SER A 183 -9.87 1.44 -4.50
N VAL A 184 -8.94 0.49 -4.30
CA VAL A 184 -9.16 -0.57 -3.30
C VAL A 184 -9.13 -0.01 -1.88
N ILE A 185 -8.28 0.97 -1.59
CA ILE A 185 -8.24 1.60 -0.27
C ILE A 185 -9.54 2.38 -0.03
N ALA A 186 -9.96 3.23 -0.97
CA ALA A 186 -11.23 3.96 -0.87
C ALA A 186 -12.42 3.00 -0.69
N LEU A 187 -12.46 1.96 -1.53
CA LEU A 187 -13.52 0.96 -1.50
C LEU A 187 -13.59 0.24 -0.16
N LEU A 188 -12.45 -0.23 0.36
CA LEU A 188 -12.42 -0.96 1.63
C LEU A 188 -12.63 -0.03 2.82
N ASP A 189 -12.14 1.22 2.80
CA ASP A 189 -12.38 2.21 3.85
C ASP A 189 -13.88 2.52 4.02
N GLU A 190 -14.64 2.54 2.92
CA GLU A 190 -16.10 2.71 2.94
C GLU A 190 -16.86 1.43 3.31
N THR A 191 -16.24 0.25 3.12
CA THR A 191 -16.92 -1.06 3.25
C THR A 191 -16.82 -1.64 4.65
N VAL A 192 -15.68 -1.47 5.32
CA VAL A 192 -15.46 -2.02 6.67
C VAL A 192 -16.21 -1.22 7.72
N GLU A 193 -16.74 -1.88 8.76
CA GLU A 193 -17.52 -1.20 9.80
C GLU A 193 -16.61 -0.35 10.70
N GLU A 194 -15.43 -0.87 11.03
CA GLU A 194 -14.43 -0.19 11.85
C GLU A 194 -13.29 0.38 10.99
N PRO A 195 -12.77 1.59 11.31
CA PRO A 195 -11.64 2.18 10.59
C PRO A 195 -10.40 1.26 10.53
N ALA A 196 -10.09 0.72 9.35
CA ALA A 196 -8.93 -0.13 9.12
C ALA A 196 -7.62 0.65 8.89
N ASP A 197 -6.49 0.02 9.20
CA ASP A 197 -5.14 0.45 8.83
C ASP A 197 -4.73 -0.28 7.53
N PHE A 198 -4.18 0.46 6.57
CA PHE A 198 -3.80 -0.01 5.24
C PHE A 198 -2.27 -0.05 5.06
N VAL A 199 -1.76 -1.18 4.58
CA VAL A 199 -0.31 -1.41 4.41
C VAL A 199 0.03 -1.78 2.96
N LEU A 200 0.66 -0.86 2.23
CA LEU A 200 1.13 -1.09 0.87
C LEU A 200 2.50 -1.78 0.89
N PHE A 201 2.60 -3.04 0.43
CA PHE A 201 3.86 -3.76 0.30
C PHE A 201 4.55 -3.46 -1.04
N SER A 202 4.91 -2.19 -1.23
CA SER A 202 5.59 -1.64 -2.40
C SER A 202 6.51 -0.48 -2.01
N VAL A 203 7.36 -0.04 -2.94
CA VAL A 203 8.21 1.13 -2.71
C VAL A 203 7.37 2.37 -3.03
N ASN A 204 7.14 3.23 -2.05
CA ASN A 204 6.44 4.50 -2.23
C ASN A 204 7.23 5.59 -1.50
N SER A 205 7.34 6.77 -2.12
CA SER A 205 7.82 7.97 -1.45
C SER A 205 6.78 8.50 -0.46
N ASP A 206 7.26 9.21 0.56
CA ASP A 206 6.38 9.83 1.56
C ASP A 206 5.44 10.86 0.91
N ALA A 207 5.92 11.60 -0.09
CA ALA A 207 5.12 12.56 -0.84
C ALA A 207 3.95 11.90 -1.60
N ALA A 208 4.16 10.72 -2.20
CA ALA A 208 3.10 10.00 -2.89
C ALA A 208 2.05 9.43 -1.91
N LEU A 209 2.48 8.95 -0.74
CA LEU A 209 1.55 8.51 0.31
C LEU A 209 0.77 9.68 0.90
N GLU A 210 1.42 10.83 1.10
CA GLU A 210 0.75 12.01 1.64
C GLU A 210 -0.33 12.52 0.69
N ARG A 211 -0.02 12.56 -0.61
CA ARG A 211 -1.01 12.87 -1.64
C ARG A 211 -2.19 11.89 -1.61
N MET A 212 -1.91 10.57 -1.57
CA MET A 212 -2.96 9.56 -1.49
C MET A 212 -3.87 9.76 -0.29
N ARG A 213 -3.29 10.01 0.88
CA ARG A 213 -4.04 10.23 2.13
C ARG A 213 -4.91 11.48 2.05
N SER A 214 -4.36 12.57 1.55
CA SER A 214 -5.07 13.83 1.35
C SER A 214 -6.25 13.68 0.39
N GLU A 215 -6.02 13.11 -0.80
CA GLU A 215 -7.04 12.95 -1.83
C GLU A 215 -8.15 11.96 -1.44
N LEU A 216 -7.82 10.94 -0.64
CA LEU A 216 -8.80 9.99 -0.10
C LEU A 216 -9.48 10.48 1.18
N GLY A 217 -9.01 11.58 1.80
CA GLY A 217 -9.52 12.04 3.09
C GLY A 217 -9.18 11.12 4.27
N ILE A 218 -8.14 10.29 4.15
CA ILE A 218 -7.74 9.29 5.17
C ILE A 218 -6.56 9.82 5.98
N THR A 219 -6.61 9.69 7.31
CA THR A 219 -5.57 10.24 8.21
C THR A 219 -4.17 9.68 7.96
N GLN A 220 -3.14 10.51 8.19
CA GLN A 220 -1.72 10.20 7.95
C GLN A 220 -1.26 8.84 8.49
N SER A 221 -1.76 8.44 9.66
CA SER A 221 -1.40 7.20 10.36
C SER A 221 -2.01 5.93 9.77
N ARG A 222 -3.11 6.02 9.00
CA ARG A 222 -3.89 4.85 8.55
C ARG A 222 -3.40 4.25 7.24
N ILE A 223 -2.59 4.96 6.44
CA ILE A 223 -1.99 4.40 5.22
C ILE A 223 -0.47 4.43 5.38
N LYS A 224 0.20 3.29 5.24
CA LYS A 224 1.68 3.23 5.23
C LYS A 224 2.21 2.32 4.13
N ALA A 225 3.46 2.53 3.73
CA ALA A 225 4.16 1.61 2.82
C ALA A 225 5.30 0.87 3.52
N VAL A 226 5.48 -0.39 3.15
CA VAL A 226 6.58 -1.24 3.60
C VAL A 226 7.35 -1.71 2.36
N PRO A 227 8.61 -1.24 2.16
CA PRO A 227 9.38 -1.57 0.97
C PRO A 227 9.61 -3.07 0.80
N PHE A 228 9.08 -3.64 -0.27
CA PHE A 228 9.20 -5.07 -0.55
C PHE A 228 10.39 -5.38 -1.49
N ARG A 229 11.61 -5.22 -0.95
CA ARG A 229 12.87 -5.34 -1.70
C ARG A 229 13.49 -6.74 -1.57
N HIS A 230 13.34 -7.56 -2.61
CA HIS A 230 13.86 -8.94 -2.70
C HIS A 230 15.38 -9.06 -2.50
N LYS A 231 16.18 -8.05 -2.89
CA LYS A 231 17.64 -8.05 -2.71
C LYS A 231 18.10 -7.72 -1.29
N SER A 232 17.20 -7.32 -0.39
CA SER A 232 17.55 -6.93 0.98
C SER A 232 16.89 -7.86 1.99
N PRO A 233 17.64 -8.82 2.58
CA PRO A 233 17.09 -9.74 3.58
C PRO A 233 16.47 -9.03 4.78
N ILE A 234 17.04 -7.89 5.21
CA ILE A 234 16.52 -7.08 6.31
C ILE A 234 15.15 -6.49 5.97
N LYS A 235 15.01 -5.90 4.78
CA LYS A 235 13.73 -5.33 4.32
C LYS A 235 12.69 -6.42 4.07
N MET A 236 13.11 -7.58 3.56
CA MET A 236 12.24 -8.74 3.42
C MET A 236 11.74 -9.26 4.78
N ALA A 237 12.62 -9.39 5.77
CA ALA A 237 12.24 -9.78 7.13
C ALA A 237 11.38 -8.72 7.84
N GLN A 238 11.52 -7.44 7.49
CA GLN A 238 10.60 -6.39 7.93
C GLN A 238 9.22 -6.59 7.27
N ALA A 239 9.17 -6.78 5.95
CA ALA A 239 7.92 -6.99 5.23
C ALA A 239 7.17 -8.24 5.73
N VAL A 240 7.85 -9.36 5.96
CA VAL A 240 7.21 -10.58 6.52
C VAL A 240 6.63 -10.33 7.92
N ARG A 241 7.31 -9.54 8.77
CA ARG A 241 6.77 -9.15 10.09
C ARG A 241 5.52 -8.28 9.98
N GLU A 242 5.52 -7.35 9.03
CA GLU A 242 4.38 -6.48 8.76
C GLU A 242 3.21 -7.25 8.12
N ILE A 243 3.49 -8.22 7.23
CA ILE A 243 2.50 -9.17 6.70
C ILE A 243 1.86 -9.95 7.85
N HIS A 244 2.67 -10.49 8.76
CA HIS A 244 2.17 -11.20 9.94
C HIS A 244 1.39 -10.26 10.90
N ALA A 245 1.58 -8.95 10.85
CA ALA A 245 0.80 -8.00 11.64
C ALA A 245 -0.54 -7.62 10.97
N CYS A 246 -0.75 -8.00 9.70
CA CYS A 246 -2.01 -7.80 9.00
C CYS A 246 -3.03 -8.89 9.38
N ASP A 247 -4.30 -8.52 9.31
CA ASP A 247 -5.44 -9.42 9.46
C ASP A 247 -5.75 -10.16 8.17
N VAL A 248 -5.54 -9.50 7.02
CA VAL A 248 -5.62 -10.09 5.67
C VAL A 248 -4.61 -9.41 4.75
N VAL A 249 -4.21 -10.13 3.71
CA VAL A 249 -3.45 -9.54 2.60
C VAL A 249 -4.20 -9.76 1.29
N VAL A 250 -4.44 -8.65 0.57
CA VAL A 250 -5.11 -8.59 -0.71
C VAL A 250 -4.07 -8.41 -1.81
N ASP A 251 -4.03 -9.31 -2.78
CA ASP A 251 -3.05 -9.29 -3.86
C ASP A 251 -3.71 -8.99 -5.20
N PHE A 252 -3.20 -7.97 -5.90
CA PHE A 252 -3.64 -7.56 -7.24
C PHE A 252 -2.69 -7.97 -8.35
N THR A 253 -1.43 -8.27 -8.05
CA THR A 253 -0.37 -8.50 -9.06
C THR A 253 -0.41 -7.51 -10.23
N GLY A 254 -0.66 -6.22 -9.97
CA GLY A 254 -0.76 -5.17 -10.98
C GLY A 254 -2.03 -5.19 -11.84
N GLY A 255 -3.05 -5.93 -11.45
CA GLY A 255 -4.32 -6.09 -12.16
C GLY A 255 -4.27 -7.13 -13.28
N ASP A 256 -3.12 -7.34 -13.91
CA ASP A 256 -3.03 -8.19 -15.09
C ASP A 256 -1.73 -9.01 -15.22
N SER A 257 -0.81 -8.86 -14.25
CA SER A 257 0.51 -9.47 -14.34
C SER A 257 0.58 -10.87 -13.72
N PHE A 258 -0.56 -11.51 -13.41
CA PHE A 258 -0.58 -12.87 -12.89
C PHE A 258 -0.61 -13.94 -14.00
N SER A 259 0.33 -13.81 -14.92
CA SER A 259 0.61 -14.71 -16.04
C SER A 259 2.12 -14.74 -16.33
N ASP A 260 2.57 -15.58 -17.27
CA ASP A 260 3.96 -15.69 -17.69
C ASP A 260 4.32 -14.88 -18.94
N ILE A 261 3.37 -14.09 -19.48
CA ILE A 261 3.62 -13.22 -20.66
C ILE A 261 4.71 -12.17 -20.42
N TYR A 262 4.96 -11.82 -19.15
CA TYR A 262 6.03 -10.91 -18.73
C TYR A 262 7.29 -11.66 -18.26
N GLY A 263 7.40 -12.95 -18.61
CA GLY A 263 8.50 -13.83 -18.28
C GLY A 263 8.32 -14.64 -16.99
N LEU A 264 8.81 -15.88 -17.02
CA LEU A 264 8.73 -16.83 -15.91
C LEU A 264 9.35 -16.28 -14.60
N THR A 265 10.47 -15.58 -14.67
CA THR A 265 11.13 -14.99 -13.49
C THR A 265 10.22 -14.00 -12.76
N ARG A 266 9.44 -13.20 -13.49
CA ARG A 266 8.49 -12.25 -12.90
C ARG A 266 7.34 -13.02 -12.24
N LEU A 267 6.80 -14.04 -12.91
CA LEU A 267 5.75 -14.89 -12.34
C LEU A 267 6.21 -15.57 -11.04
N LEU A 268 7.36 -16.24 -11.04
CA LEU A 268 7.91 -16.93 -9.86
C LEU A 268 8.10 -15.97 -8.68
N ARG A 269 8.55 -14.74 -8.94
CA ARG A 269 8.66 -13.70 -7.90
C ARG A 269 7.29 -13.31 -7.32
N LYS A 270 6.26 -13.19 -8.16
CA LYS A 270 4.89 -12.88 -7.70
C LYS A 270 4.26 -14.05 -6.94
N LEU A 271 4.59 -15.29 -7.28
CA LEU A 271 4.20 -16.49 -6.53
C LEU A 271 4.91 -16.54 -5.17
N PHE A 272 6.21 -16.23 -5.14
CA PHE A 272 6.98 -16.13 -3.89
C PHE A 272 6.37 -15.14 -2.90
N HIS A 273 5.96 -13.96 -3.36
CA HIS A 273 5.30 -12.97 -2.51
C HIS A 273 4.02 -13.51 -1.84
N LYS A 274 3.19 -14.22 -2.59
CA LYS A 274 1.97 -14.85 -2.07
C LYS A 274 2.29 -16.00 -1.13
N GLN A 275 3.34 -16.77 -1.43
CA GLN A 275 3.81 -17.83 -0.56
C GLN A 275 4.27 -17.31 0.80
N LEU A 276 4.90 -16.12 0.86
CA LEU A 276 5.27 -15.49 2.12
C LEU A 276 4.05 -15.16 2.97
N VAL A 277 2.96 -14.67 2.36
CA VAL A 277 1.69 -14.44 3.07
C VAL A 277 1.17 -15.76 3.64
N LEU A 278 1.04 -16.79 2.80
CA LEU A 278 0.54 -18.10 3.22
C LEU A 278 1.40 -18.71 4.35
N ALA A 279 2.72 -18.53 4.31
CA ALA A 279 3.64 -19.01 5.34
C ALA A 279 3.50 -18.28 6.69
N THR A 280 2.94 -17.07 6.72
CA THR A 280 2.62 -16.35 7.98
C THR A 280 1.28 -16.79 8.60
N GLY A 281 0.53 -17.67 7.92
CA GLY A 281 -0.80 -18.10 8.35
C GLY A 281 -1.89 -17.05 8.16
N ARG A 282 -1.61 -15.94 7.45
CA ARG A 282 -2.59 -14.89 7.18
C ARG A 282 -3.44 -15.20 5.94
N PRO A 283 -4.75 -14.88 5.97
CA PRO A 283 -5.61 -15.09 4.82
C PRO A 283 -5.09 -14.24 3.64
N LEU A 284 -4.92 -14.92 2.50
CA LEU A 284 -4.57 -14.31 1.23
C LEU A 284 -5.84 -14.20 0.38
N VAL A 285 -6.20 -12.99 -0.02
CA VAL A 285 -7.27 -12.73 -1.00
C VAL A 285 -6.62 -12.40 -2.33
N LEU A 286 -6.97 -13.15 -3.37
CA LEU A 286 -6.58 -12.79 -4.74
C LEU A 286 -7.66 -11.88 -5.30
N ALA A 287 -7.35 -10.59 -5.38
CA ALA A 287 -8.29 -9.53 -5.75
C ALA A 287 -8.74 -9.63 -7.22
N PRO A 288 -9.77 -8.88 -7.63
CA PRO A 288 -10.22 -8.83 -9.03
C PRO A 288 -9.07 -8.43 -9.96
N GLN A 289 -8.52 -9.43 -10.65
CA GLN A 289 -7.39 -9.30 -11.57
C GLN A 289 -7.55 -10.31 -12.70
N THR A 290 -6.76 -10.17 -13.76
CA THR A 290 -6.72 -11.13 -14.88
C THR A 290 -5.75 -12.28 -14.56
N TYR A 291 -6.16 -13.52 -14.84
CA TYR A 291 -5.38 -14.73 -14.58
C TYR A 291 -5.03 -15.44 -15.88
N GLY A 292 -3.74 -15.73 -16.05
CA GLY A 292 -3.27 -16.56 -17.15
C GLY A 292 -3.69 -16.05 -18.54
N PRO A 293 -3.81 -16.96 -19.53
CA PRO A 293 -3.31 -18.33 -19.46
C PRO A 293 -1.78 -18.36 -19.25
N LEU A 294 -1.25 -19.48 -18.75
CA LEU A 294 0.19 -19.73 -18.70
C LEU A 294 0.62 -20.44 -19.98
N GLN A 295 1.62 -19.92 -20.67
CA GLN A 295 2.24 -20.59 -21.82
C GLN A 295 3.11 -21.78 -21.38
N GLY A 296 3.79 -21.66 -20.25
CA GLY A 296 4.69 -22.68 -19.71
C GLY A 296 4.10 -23.49 -18.55
N SER A 297 4.51 -24.77 -18.45
CA SER A 297 4.07 -25.67 -17.37
C SER A 297 4.84 -25.49 -16.06
N ALA A 298 6.05 -24.92 -16.09
CA ALA A 298 6.96 -24.89 -14.93
C ALA A 298 6.41 -24.14 -13.70
N GLY A 299 5.65 -23.07 -13.91
CA GLY A 299 5.02 -22.30 -12.82
C GLY A 299 3.65 -22.84 -12.37
N LYS A 300 3.02 -23.71 -13.18
CA LYS A 300 1.62 -24.14 -13.02
C LYS A 300 1.35 -24.85 -11.69
N PRO A 301 2.22 -25.74 -11.16
CA PRO A 301 1.99 -26.38 -9.86
C PRO A 301 1.97 -25.39 -8.69
N TRP A 302 2.90 -24.43 -8.67
CA TRP A 302 2.97 -23.42 -7.60
C TRP A 302 1.82 -22.41 -7.72
N TYR A 303 1.47 -22.01 -8.94
CA TYR A 303 0.28 -21.21 -9.22
C TYR A 303 -0.97 -21.86 -8.64
N ARG A 304 -1.20 -23.14 -8.98
CA ARG A 304 -2.31 -23.93 -8.45
C ARG A 304 -2.29 -23.99 -6.93
N HIS A 305 -1.13 -24.21 -6.31
CA HIS A 305 -1.00 -24.24 -4.85
C HIS A 305 -1.48 -22.93 -4.21
N VAL A 306 -1.00 -21.80 -4.72
CA VAL A 306 -1.36 -20.46 -4.22
C VAL A 306 -2.87 -20.22 -4.37
N VAL A 307 -3.44 -20.47 -5.54
CA VAL A 307 -4.89 -20.28 -5.79
C VAL A 307 -5.71 -21.18 -4.87
N ARG A 308 -5.32 -22.45 -4.68
CA ARG A 308 -6.01 -23.38 -3.79
C ARG A 308 -5.94 -22.99 -2.32
N LYS A 309 -4.88 -22.30 -1.89
CA LYS A 309 -4.66 -21.88 -0.50
C LYS A 309 -5.19 -20.48 -0.19
N ALA A 310 -5.52 -19.68 -1.20
CA ALA A 310 -6.17 -18.39 -1.01
C ALA A 310 -7.49 -18.55 -0.24
N ALA A 311 -7.81 -17.56 0.60
CA ALA A 311 -9.07 -17.50 1.34
C ALA A 311 -10.25 -17.24 0.38
N ALA A 312 -10.05 -16.34 -0.59
CA ALA A 312 -10.99 -16.05 -1.67
C ALA A 312 -10.23 -15.71 -2.97
N VAL A 313 -10.86 -15.99 -4.11
CA VAL A 313 -10.31 -15.76 -5.45
C VAL A 313 -11.33 -15.01 -6.28
N PHE A 314 -10.96 -13.81 -6.72
CA PHE A 314 -11.79 -12.96 -7.57
C PHE A 314 -11.13 -12.78 -8.93
N THR A 315 -11.92 -12.81 -10.00
CA THR A 315 -11.49 -12.39 -11.35
C THR A 315 -12.30 -11.18 -11.78
N ARG A 316 -11.69 -10.29 -12.56
CA ARG A 316 -12.37 -9.11 -13.15
C ARG A 316 -12.87 -9.34 -14.58
N ASP A 317 -12.51 -10.46 -15.19
CA ASP A 317 -12.87 -10.82 -16.57
C ASP A 317 -13.28 -12.30 -16.70
N HIS A 318 -14.21 -12.57 -17.62
CA HIS A 318 -14.73 -13.91 -17.89
C HIS A 318 -13.70 -14.82 -18.58
N LEU A 319 -12.75 -14.24 -19.30
CA LEU A 319 -11.69 -14.97 -20.03
C LEU A 319 -10.73 -15.71 -19.09
N SER A 320 -10.60 -15.24 -17.85
CA SER A 320 -9.82 -15.90 -16.81
C SER A 320 -10.51 -17.13 -16.21
N LEU A 321 -11.84 -17.28 -16.35
CA LEU A 321 -12.60 -18.36 -15.70
C LEU A 321 -12.19 -19.76 -16.18
N PRO A 322 -12.13 -20.08 -17.49
CA PRO A 322 -11.76 -21.42 -17.94
C PRO A 322 -10.38 -21.85 -17.44
N PHE A 323 -9.42 -20.92 -17.41
CA PHE A 323 -8.08 -21.18 -16.89
C PHE A 323 -8.08 -21.46 -15.38
N LEU A 324 -8.85 -20.70 -14.59
CA LEU A 324 -8.97 -20.92 -13.16
C LEU A 324 -9.70 -22.22 -12.80
N GLU A 325 -10.77 -22.55 -13.53
CA GLU A 325 -11.56 -23.77 -13.36
C GLU A 325 -10.73 -25.03 -13.70
N GLU A 326 -9.88 -24.97 -14.71
CA GLU A 326 -8.93 -26.06 -15.02
C GLU A 326 -7.87 -26.23 -13.90
N LEU A 327 -7.52 -25.14 -13.22
CA LEU A 327 -6.51 -25.16 -12.16
C LEU A 327 -7.04 -25.68 -10.83
N THR A 328 -8.28 -25.37 -10.48
CA THR A 328 -8.84 -25.61 -9.16
C THR A 328 -10.36 -25.77 -9.18
N SER A 329 -10.88 -26.58 -8.25
CA SER A 329 -12.32 -26.70 -7.98
C SER A 329 -12.82 -25.71 -6.91
N ARG A 330 -12.10 -24.59 -6.70
CA ARG A 330 -12.50 -23.58 -5.70
C ARG A 330 -13.55 -22.68 -6.34
N GLU A 331 -14.46 -22.17 -5.53
CA GLU A 331 -15.34 -21.09 -5.98
C GLU A 331 -14.49 -19.90 -6.45
N ILE A 332 -14.77 -19.44 -7.67
CA ILE A 332 -14.16 -18.25 -8.27
C ILE A 332 -15.26 -17.20 -8.36
N HIS A 333 -15.03 -16.04 -7.76
CA HIS A 333 -16.00 -14.95 -7.78
C HIS A 333 -15.72 -14.03 -8.98
N LEU A 334 -16.66 -13.97 -9.92
CA LEU A 334 -16.61 -13.00 -11.00
C LEU A 334 -17.03 -11.62 -10.48
N SER A 335 -16.11 -10.66 -10.56
CA SER A 335 -16.30 -9.26 -10.16
C SER A 335 -15.89 -8.37 -11.34
N THR A 336 -15.43 -7.15 -11.06
CA THR A 336 -14.86 -6.21 -12.04
C THR A 336 -13.64 -5.49 -11.46
N ASP A 337 -13.01 -4.64 -12.24
CA ASP A 337 -11.86 -3.86 -11.80
C ASP A 337 -12.21 -2.89 -10.66
N VAL A 338 -11.38 -2.84 -9.62
CA VAL A 338 -11.58 -1.91 -8.49
C VAL A 338 -11.54 -0.44 -8.92
N ALA A 339 -10.85 -0.11 -10.02
CA ALA A 339 -10.78 1.25 -10.56
C ALA A 339 -12.14 1.81 -10.98
N VAL A 340 -13.17 0.95 -11.10
CA VAL A 340 -14.57 1.39 -11.26
C VAL A 340 -15.01 2.32 -10.12
N ARG A 341 -14.46 2.11 -8.92
CA ARG A 341 -14.75 2.88 -7.70
C ARG A 341 -13.72 3.97 -7.40
N LEU A 342 -12.82 4.30 -8.34
CA LEU A 342 -11.87 5.39 -8.15
C LEU A 342 -12.60 6.72 -7.85
N PRO A 343 -12.37 7.36 -6.69
CA PRO A 343 -12.94 8.67 -6.39
C PRO A 343 -12.48 9.73 -7.40
N HIS A 344 -13.28 10.76 -7.59
CA HIS A 344 -12.92 11.93 -8.40
C HIS A 344 -13.81 13.10 -8.03
N THR A 345 -13.34 14.30 -8.35
CA THR A 345 -14.13 15.52 -8.30
C THR A 345 -14.64 15.81 -9.72
N PRO A 346 -15.96 15.70 -9.98
CA PRO A 346 -16.51 16.02 -11.29
C PRO A 346 -16.17 17.44 -11.70
N ARG A 347 -15.93 17.63 -13.00
CA ARG A 347 -15.72 18.94 -13.61
C ARG A 347 -16.86 19.23 -14.58
N ASP A 348 -17.30 20.47 -14.59
CA ASP A 348 -18.22 20.92 -15.64
C ASP A 348 -17.52 20.88 -17.00
N PRO A 349 -18.26 20.60 -18.09
CA PRO A 349 -17.77 20.78 -19.44
C PRO A 349 -17.28 22.21 -19.67
N ALA A 350 -16.40 22.40 -20.65
CA ALA A 350 -15.74 23.69 -20.89
C ALA A 350 -16.71 24.87 -21.13
N GLY A 351 -17.92 24.60 -21.64
CA GLY A 351 -18.98 25.61 -21.78
C GLY A 351 -18.74 26.65 -22.88
N ASP A 352 -17.79 26.42 -23.78
CA ASP A 352 -17.42 27.32 -24.88
C ASP A 352 -18.18 27.04 -26.20
N GLY A 353 -19.14 26.12 -26.16
CA GLY A 353 -19.96 25.70 -27.31
C GLY A 353 -19.26 24.75 -28.27
N ARG A 354 -18.01 24.35 -28.01
CA ARG A 354 -17.30 23.32 -28.77
C ARG A 354 -17.44 21.96 -28.08
N VAL A 355 -17.22 20.89 -28.85
CA VAL A 355 -17.18 19.53 -28.31
C VAL A 355 -15.72 19.15 -28.02
N HIS A 356 -15.43 18.87 -26.76
CA HIS A 356 -14.11 18.54 -26.23
C HIS A 356 -13.91 17.03 -26.21
N VAL A 357 -13.02 16.53 -27.05
CA VAL A 357 -12.73 15.10 -27.18
C VAL A 357 -11.35 14.79 -26.62
N GLY A 358 -11.28 13.91 -25.64
CA GLY A 358 -10.03 13.36 -25.16
C GLY A 358 -9.55 12.21 -26.02
N VAL A 359 -8.29 12.23 -26.43
CA VAL A 359 -7.60 11.15 -27.13
C VAL A 359 -6.41 10.71 -26.28
N ASN A 360 -6.45 9.49 -25.74
CA ASN A 360 -5.31 8.92 -25.05
C ASN A 360 -4.37 8.19 -26.02
N VAL A 361 -3.17 8.74 -26.15
CA VAL A 361 -2.07 8.19 -26.95
C VAL A 361 -1.20 7.30 -26.06
N SER A 362 -1.22 5.99 -26.30
CA SER A 362 -0.41 5.03 -25.56
C SER A 362 1.04 5.08 -26.05
N GLY A 363 1.96 5.58 -25.23
CA GLY A 363 3.41 5.59 -25.53
C GLY A 363 3.96 4.19 -25.77
N LEU A 364 3.42 3.19 -25.07
CA LEU A 364 3.77 1.78 -25.28
C LEU A 364 3.40 1.30 -26.70
N LEU A 365 2.23 1.67 -27.23
CA LEU A 365 1.83 1.29 -28.59
C LEU A 365 2.53 2.16 -29.63
N TRP A 366 2.71 3.45 -29.34
CA TRP A 366 3.46 4.39 -30.16
C TRP A 366 4.90 3.94 -30.41
N ALA A 367 5.54 3.36 -29.39
CA ALA A 367 6.89 2.84 -29.47
C ALA A 367 7.00 1.45 -30.13
N GLY A 368 5.91 0.74 -30.40
CA GLY A 368 5.99 -0.66 -30.84
C GLY A 368 6.31 -1.64 -29.69
N GLY A 369 5.72 -1.40 -28.51
CA GLY A 369 6.02 -2.19 -27.33
C GLY A 369 7.46 -2.06 -26.84
N TYR A 370 7.94 -3.07 -26.12
CA TYR A 370 9.29 -3.11 -25.58
C TYR A 370 10.35 -3.51 -26.62
N THR A 371 9.93 -4.12 -27.72
CA THR A 371 10.85 -4.53 -28.80
C THR A 371 11.09 -3.41 -29.80
N GLY A 372 10.23 -2.39 -29.85
CA GLY A 372 10.29 -1.34 -30.86
C GLY A 372 9.54 -1.68 -32.16
N ASP A 373 8.89 -2.84 -32.20
CA ASP A 373 8.26 -3.42 -33.39
C ASP A 373 6.75 -3.64 -33.15
N ASN A 374 6.05 -4.39 -34.00
CA ASN A 374 4.66 -4.74 -33.76
C ASN A 374 4.49 -5.85 -32.69
N GLN A 375 4.98 -5.64 -31.46
CA GLN A 375 4.98 -6.65 -30.38
C GLN A 375 3.58 -7.20 -30.06
N PHE A 376 2.55 -6.37 -30.20
CA PHE A 376 1.17 -6.72 -29.92
C PHE A 376 0.42 -7.27 -31.14
N SER A 377 1.11 -7.42 -32.28
CA SER A 377 0.55 -7.94 -33.53
C SER A 377 -0.69 -7.16 -33.98
N LEU A 378 -0.61 -5.83 -33.92
CA LEU A 378 -1.63 -4.91 -34.40
C LEU A 378 -1.77 -5.01 -35.92
N GLU A 379 -3.00 -5.09 -36.40
CA GLU A 379 -3.28 -4.89 -37.82
C GLU A 379 -3.30 -3.39 -38.16
N THR A 380 -3.66 -2.55 -37.19
CA THR A 380 -3.58 -1.10 -37.28
C THR A 380 -2.14 -0.59 -37.11
N ASP A 381 -1.69 0.30 -38.00
CA ASP A 381 -0.58 1.21 -37.71
C ASP A 381 -1.03 2.25 -36.68
N TYR A 382 -0.59 2.07 -35.44
CA TYR A 382 -1.04 2.89 -34.32
C TYR A 382 -0.70 4.38 -34.45
N ARG A 383 0.47 4.72 -35.02
CA ARG A 383 0.86 6.11 -35.20
C ARG A 383 -0.01 6.77 -36.27
N GLN A 384 -0.19 6.08 -37.39
CA GLN A 384 -1.08 6.54 -38.45
C GLN A 384 -2.53 6.67 -37.97
N TYR A 385 -3.02 5.72 -37.18
CA TYR A 385 -4.34 5.80 -36.53
C TYR A 385 -4.49 7.07 -35.68
N CYS A 386 -3.54 7.35 -34.79
CA CYS A 386 -3.60 8.55 -33.95
C CYS A 386 -3.60 9.84 -34.78
N ARG A 387 -2.71 9.94 -35.77
CA ARG A 387 -2.64 11.11 -36.68
C ARG A 387 -3.95 11.31 -37.44
N ALA A 388 -4.48 10.24 -38.04
CA ALA A 388 -5.70 10.29 -38.83
C ALA A 388 -6.93 10.61 -37.97
N LEU A 389 -7.03 10.05 -36.76
CA LEU A 389 -8.09 10.35 -35.80
C LEU A 389 -8.07 11.82 -35.38
N VAL A 390 -6.91 12.33 -34.96
CA VAL A 390 -6.75 13.73 -34.55
C VAL A 390 -7.08 14.69 -35.69
N SER A 391 -6.51 14.46 -36.88
CA SER A 391 -6.79 15.25 -38.08
C SER A 391 -8.29 15.29 -38.40
N ALA A 392 -8.95 14.14 -38.35
CA ALA A 392 -10.38 14.02 -38.64
C ALA A 392 -11.29 14.67 -37.58
N LEU A 393 -10.88 14.68 -36.30
CA LEU A 393 -11.60 15.36 -35.22
C LEU A 393 -11.46 16.89 -35.34
N LEU A 394 -10.24 17.39 -35.61
CA LEU A 394 -10.00 18.82 -35.85
C LEU A 394 -10.78 19.32 -37.07
N ALA A 395 -10.80 18.55 -38.17
CA ALA A 395 -11.58 18.88 -39.37
C ALA A 395 -13.10 18.94 -39.12
N ARG A 396 -13.60 18.24 -38.09
CA ARG A 396 -14.99 18.31 -37.62
C ARG A 396 -15.24 19.48 -36.64
N GLY A 397 -14.26 20.34 -36.40
CA GLY A 397 -14.35 21.48 -35.49
C GLY A 397 -14.35 21.08 -34.00
N ARG A 398 -13.90 19.87 -33.66
CA ARG A 398 -13.78 19.41 -32.26
C ARG A 398 -12.54 19.99 -31.60
N THR A 399 -12.61 20.25 -30.30
CA THR A 399 -11.43 20.60 -29.49
C THR A 399 -10.79 19.30 -29.02
N VAL A 400 -9.58 18.98 -29.51
CA VAL A 400 -8.90 17.72 -29.20
C VAL A 400 -7.95 17.89 -28.03
N HIS A 401 -8.07 17.01 -27.04
CA HIS A 401 -7.19 16.96 -25.87
C HIS A 401 -6.37 15.67 -25.87
N LEU A 402 -5.05 15.77 -25.95
CA LEU A 402 -4.15 14.63 -25.85
C LEU A 402 -3.92 14.29 -24.37
N VAL A 403 -4.35 13.10 -23.95
CA VAL A 403 -4.38 12.70 -22.54
C VAL A 403 -3.37 11.60 -22.27
N ALA A 404 -2.35 11.89 -21.46
CA ALA A 404 -1.39 10.90 -20.99
C ALA A 404 -1.91 10.15 -19.76
N HIS A 405 -1.62 8.84 -19.66
CA HIS A 405 -1.98 8.04 -18.47
C HIS A 405 -0.79 7.25 -17.89
N VAL A 406 0.31 7.18 -18.63
CA VAL A 406 1.64 6.83 -18.14
C VAL A 406 2.53 8.04 -18.33
N VAL A 407 3.02 8.61 -17.22
CA VAL A 407 3.88 9.80 -17.22
C VAL A 407 5.19 9.43 -16.53
N VAL A 408 6.22 9.19 -17.33
CA VAL A 408 7.52 8.72 -16.85
C VAL A 408 8.29 9.85 -16.18
N ARG A 409 8.90 9.57 -15.02
CA ARG A 409 9.67 10.56 -14.27
C ARG A 409 11.09 10.68 -14.80
N PRO A 410 11.77 11.83 -14.62
CA PRO A 410 13.16 11.99 -15.01
C PRO A 410 14.06 10.86 -14.47
N GLY A 411 14.78 10.18 -15.36
CA GLY A 411 15.68 9.07 -15.02
C GLY A 411 15.06 7.66 -15.06
N GLU A 412 13.76 7.55 -15.33
CA GLU A 412 13.09 6.28 -15.64
C GLU A 412 13.08 6.02 -17.16
N SER A 413 12.79 4.77 -17.56
CA SER A 413 12.77 4.40 -18.99
C SER A 413 11.54 4.98 -19.68
N ALA A 414 11.77 5.82 -20.70
CA ALA A 414 10.73 6.54 -21.44
C ALA A 414 9.94 5.68 -22.45
N HIS A 415 10.24 4.38 -22.59
CA HIS A 415 9.63 3.52 -23.63
C HIS A 415 8.10 3.39 -23.54
N GLU A 416 7.50 3.62 -22.37
CA GLU A 416 6.04 3.57 -22.19
C GLU A 416 5.43 4.96 -21.95
N ASP A 417 6.19 6.04 -22.11
CA ASP A 417 5.74 7.38 -21.72
C ASP A 417 4.68 7.92 -22.68
N ASP A 418 3.43 7.98 -22.21
CA ASP A 418 2.32 8.53 -22.99
C ASP A 418 2.49 10.03 -23.19
N PHE A 419 3.12 10.72 -22.23
CA PHE A 419 3.30 12.18 -22.30
C PHE A 419 4.24 12.54 -23.45
N THR A 420 5.39 11.86 -23.57
CA THR A 420 6.29 12.04 -24.72
C THR A 420 5.58 11.77 -26.05
N ALA A 421 4.84 10.66 -26.18
CA ALA A 421 4.11 10.35 -27.42
C ALA A 421 3.04 11.41 -27.76
N ALA A 422 2.35 11.94 -26.75
CA ALA A 422 1.40 13.02 -26.92
C ALA A 422 2.07 14.35 -27.31
N GLN A 423 3.29 14.63 -26.81
CA GLN A 423 4.07 15.79 -27.23
C GLN A 423 4.51 15.70 -28.69
N GLU A 424 5.00 14.54 -29.14
CA GLU A 424 5.34 14.31 -30.55
C GLU A 424 4.12 14.55 -31.46
N LEU A 425 2.94 14.06 -31.06
CA LEU A 425 1.71 14.28 -31.83
C LEU A 425 1.25 15.75 -31.79
N LEU A 426 1.48 16.47 -30.69
CA LEU A 426 1.19 17.91 -30.59
C LEU A 426 2.07 18.74 -31.52
N GLU A 427 3.34 18.38 -31.72
CA GLU A 427 4.24 19.05 -32.67
C GLU A 427 3.71 18.96 -34.11
N GLU A 428 3.09 17.83 -34.47
CA GLU A 428 2.44 17.63 -35.76
C GLU A 428 1.07 18.34 -35.86
N PHE A 429 0.35 18.48 -34.73
CA PHE A 429 -1.00 19.06 -34.66
C PHE A 429 -1.10 20.14 -33.57
N PRO A 430 -0.57 21.36 -33.81
CA PRO A 430 -0.46 22.41 -32.79
C PRO A 430 -1.80 22.98 -32.31
N ASP A 431 -2.89 22.71 -33.03
CA ASP A 431 -4.26 23.11 -32.63
C ASP A 431 -4.85 22.18 -31.54
N CYS A 432 -4.16 21.09 -31.18
CA CYS A 432 -4.55 20.25 -30.05
C CYS A 432 -4.14 20.86 -28.71
N HIS A 433 -4.77 20.38 -27.64
CA HIS A 433 -4.38 20.70 -26.27
C HIS A 433 -3.72 19.49 -25.62
N LEU A 434 -2.53 19.66 -25.04
CA LEU A 434 -1.94 18.62 -24.20
C LEU A 434 -2.46 18.75 -22.78
N ALA A 435 -3.06 17.67 -22.26
CA ALA A 435 -3.48 17.60 -20.87
C ALA A 435 -2.26 17.70 -19.93
N PRO A 436 -2.42 18.25 -18.72
CA PRO A 436 -1.31 18.37 -17.79
C PRO A 436 -0.75 16.99 -17.41
N PRO A 437 0.56 16.92 -17.05
CA PRO A 437 1.15 15.68 -16.57
C PRO A 437 0.61 15.36 -15.17
N PHE A 438 -0.45 14.56 -15.11
CA PHE A 438 -1.11 14.24 -13.84
C PHE A 438 -0.18 13.52 -12.86
N THR A 439 -0.30 13.89 -11.60
CA THR A 439 0.51 13.36 -10.50
C THR A 439 -0.21 12.27 -9.71
N SER A 440 -1.52 12.10 -9.96
CA SER A 440 -2.38 11.12 -9.31
C SER A 440 -3.47 10.59 -10.25
N PRO A 441 -3.99 9.37 -9.99
CA PRO A 441 -5.09 8.83 -10.77
C PRO A 441 -6.41 9.59 -10.54
N ILE A 442 -6.61 10.16 -9.35
CA ILE A 442 -7.80 10.97 -9.02
C ILE A 442 -7.77 12.28 -9.81
N GLU A 443 -6.59 12.92 -9.91
CA GLU A 443 -6.38 14.12 -10.72
C GLU A 443 -6.71 13.86 -12.19
N ALA A 444 -6.18 12.76 -12.75
CA ALA A 444 -6.46 12.34 -14.12
C ALA A 444 -7.96 12.09 -14.37
N LYS A 445 -8.62 11.31 -13.49
CA LYS A 445 -10.06 11.02 -13.63
C LYS A 445 -10.91 12.28 -13.48
N SER A 446 -10.59 13.14 -12.52
CA SER A 446 -11.28 14.42 -12.31
C SER A 446 -11.13 15.31 -13.55
N TRP A 447 -9.93 15.36 -14.14
CA TRP A 447 -9.70 16.14 -15.35
C TRP A 447 -10.49 15.61 -16.54
N ILE A 448 -10.44 14.29 -16.77
CA ILE A 448 -11.15 13.58 -17.84
C ILE A 448 -12.67 13.77 -17.72
N SER A 449 -13.22 13.86 -16.50
CA SER A 449 -14.66 14.01 -16.28
C SER A 449 -15.29 15.26 -16.91
N GLY A 450 -14.49 16.28 -17.24
CA GLY A 450 -14.94 17.49 -17.92
C GLY A 450 -14.93 17.42 -19.46
N LEU A 451 -14.66 16.25 -20.04
CA LEU A 451 -14.68 16.04 -21.49
C LEU A 451 -16.06 15.60 -21.98
N ASP A 452 -16.38 15.91 -23.25
CA ASP A 452 -17.64 15.51 -23.88
C ASP A 452 -17.62 14.09 -24.43
N ALA A 453 -16.44 13.61 -24.84
CA ALA A 453 -16.19 12.25 -25.27
C ALA A 453 -14.72 11.87 -25.07
N PHE A 454 -14.41 10.58 -25.06
CA PHE A 454 -13.06 10.07 -24.86
C PHE A 454 -12.80 8.83 -25.73
N ALA A 455 -11.65 8.76 -26.38
CA ALA A 455 -11.15 7.56 -27.03
C ALA A 455 -9.74 7.25 -26.50
N GLY A 456 -9.47 6.00 -26.11
CA GLY A 456 -8.19 5.70 -25.48
C GLY A 456 -7.76 4.26 -25.55
N SER A 457 -6.45 4.08 -25.70
CA SER A 457 -5.83 2.74 -25.73
C SER A 457 -5.32 2.28 -24.37
N ARG A 458 -5.12 3.17 -23.40
CA ARG A 458 -4.83 2.78 -22.01
C ARG A 458 -6.13 2.39 -21.31
N MET A 459 -6.16 1.17 -20.80
CA MET A 459 -7.36 0.59 -20.16
C MET A 459 -7.86 1.43 -18.99
N HIS A 460 -6.99 1.81 -18.06
CA HIS A 460 -7.40 2.59 -16.89
C HIS A 460 -7.79 4.04 -17.24
N ALA A 461 -7.29 4.61 -18.33
CA ALA A 461 -7.77 5.89 -18.84
C ALA A 461 -9.21 5.75 -19.36
N SER A 462 -9.49 4.66 -20.07
CA SER A 462 -10.84 4.33 -20.55
C SER A 462 -11.80 4.02 -19.40
N ILE A 463 -11.36 3.27 -18.37
CA ILE A 463 -12.16 3.03 -17.15
C ILE A 463 -12.44 4.36 -16.44
N ALA A 464 -11.45 5.26 -16.33
CA ALA A 464 -11.61 6.56 -15.71
C ALA A 464 -12.67 7.41 -16.42
N ALA A 465 -12.59 7.51 -17.76
CA ALA A 465 -13.59 8.21 -18.57
C ALA A 465 -14.98 7.59 -18.44
N PHE A 466 -15.06 6.27 -18.67
CA PHE A 466 -16.31 5.50 -18.59
C PHE A 466 -16.99 5.69 -17.23
N THR A 467 -16.26 5.51 -16.13
CA THR A 467 -16.81 5.64 -14.76
C THR A 467 -17.00 7.08 -14.27
N ALA A 468 -16.49 8.07 -14.99
CA ALA A 468 -16.86 9.47 -14.82
C ALA A 468 -18.13 9.86 -15.58
N GLY A 469 -18.72 8.94 -16.37
CA GLY A 469 -19.90 9.20 -17.19
C GLY A 469 -19.60 9.85 -18.53
N VAL A 470 -18.33 9.88 -18.95
CA VAL A 470 -17.90 10.39 -20.25
C VAL A 470 -18.17 9.34 -21.33
N PRO A 471 -18.85 9.70 -22.44
CA PRO A 471 -18.97 8.85 -23.63
C PRO A 471 -17.60 8.33 -24.06
N THR A 472 -17.39 7.01 -23.99
CA THR A 472 -16.04 6.44 -24.10
C THR A 472 -15.98 5.42 -25.22
N VAL A 473 -14.97 5.52 -26.08
CA VAL A 473 -14.61 4.53 -27.10
C VAL A 473 -13.33 3.83 -26.65
N PRO A 474 -13.42 2.63 -26.06
CA PRO A 474 -12.26 1.85 -25.68
C PRO A 474 -11.53 1.35 -26.94
N VAL A 475 -10.25 1.68 -27.09
CA VAL A 475 -9.42 1.27 -28.25
C VAL A 475 -8.52 0.12 -27.83
N ALA A 476 -9.00 -1.11 -28.04
CA ALA A 476 -8.38 -2.33 -27.55
C ALA A 476 -7.16 -2.75 -28.38
N TYR A 477 -6.14 -3.27 -27.70
CA TYR A 477 -4.96 -3.90 -28.32
C TYR A 477 -4.67 -5.27 -27.69
N SER A 478 -5.58 -5.77 -26.85
CA SER A 478 -5.45 -7.08 -26.21
C SER A 478 -6.81 -7.61 -25.79
N ARG A 479 -6.91 -8.94 -25.75
CA ARG A 479 -8.11 -9.66 -25.28
C ARG A 479 -8.55 -9.27 -23.86
N LYS A 480 -7.63 -8.83 -23.00
CA LYS A 480 -7.96 -8.40 -21.62
C LYS A 480 -8.83 -7.16 -21.60
N PHE A 481 -8.58 -6.25 -22.54
CA PHE A 481 -9.26 -4.97 -22.66
C PHE A 481 -10.71 -5.18 -23.10
N ALA A 482 -10.93 -5.99 -24.15
CA ALA A 482 -12.26 -6.43 -24.57
C ALA A 482 -12.96 -7.28 -23.50
N GLY A 483 -12.21 -8.17 -22.83
CA GLY A 483 -12.71 -9.02 -21.76
C GLY A 483 -13.31 -8.23 -20.58
N LEU A 484 -12.77 -7.06 -20.25
CA LEU A 484 -13.29 -6.20 -19.16
C LEU A 484 -14.60 -5.50 -19.57
N PHE A 485 -14.63 -4.78 -20.69
CA PHE A 485 -15.82 -4.03 -21.11
C PHE A 485 -16.97 -4.95 -21.54
N GLY A 486 -16.66 -6.03 -22.26
CA GLY A 486 -17.64 -7.07 -22.61
C GLY A 486 -18.18 -7.78 -21.37
N ASN A 487 -17.38 -7.94 -20.30
CA ASN A 487 -17.89 -8.38 -19.01
C ASN A 487 -19.04 -7.43 -18.61
N LEU A 488 -18.84 -6.12 -18.63
CA LEU A 488 -19.83 -5.11 -18.21
C LEU A 488 -21.07 -4.98 -19.11
N GLY A 489 -21.12 -5.69 -20.25
CA GLY A 489 -22.15 -5.51 -21.27
C GLY A 489 -21.98 -4.22 -22.07
N TYR A 490 -20.74 -3.72 -22.18
CA TYR A 490 -20.40 -2.57 -23.00
C TYR A 490 -19.63 -3.05 -24.24
N ASP A 491 -20.37 -3.27 -25.33
CA ASP A 491 -19.84 -3.85 -26.57
C ASP A 491 -19.27 -2.79 -27.54
N VAL A 492 -19.19 -1.53 -27.12
CA VAL A 492 -18.51 -0.46 -27.86
C VAL A 492 -17.00 -0.62 -27.71
N GLY A 493 -16.29 -0.62 -28.83
CA GLY A 493 -14.83 -0.54 -28.87
C GLY A 493 -14.26 -0.88 -30.24
N VAL A 494 -13.00 -0.54 -30.44
CA VAL A 494 -12.25 -0.84 -31.67
C VAL A 494 -11.08 -1.74 -31.31
N ASP A 495 -10.98 -2.93 -31.92
CA ASP A 495 -9.87 -3.86 -31.70
C ASP A 495 -8.78 -3.66 -32.77
N LEU A 496 -7.67 -3.05 -32.37
CA LEU A 496 -6.53 -2.76 -33.23
C LEU A 496 -5.78 -4.01 -33.72
N THR A 497 -6.02 -5.18 -33.13
CA THR A 497 -5.36 -6.44 -33.50
C THR A 497 -6.00 -7.12 -34.71
N THR A 498 -7.22 -6.72 -35.06
CA THR A 498 -8.02 -7.34 -36.13
C THR A 498 -8.65 -6.32 -37.08
N THR A 499 -8.31 -5.05 -36.96
CA THR A 499 -8.91 -3.96 -37.71
C THR A 499 -7.81 -3.18 -38.43
N PRO A 500 -7.88 -3.03 -39.76
CA PRO A 500 -6.99 -2.14 -40.51
C PRO A 500 -7.11 -0.67 -40.07
N THR A 501 -6.05 0.11 -40.27
CA THR A 501 -5.95 1.50 -39.79
C THR A 501 -7.11 2.39 -40.22
N ASP A 502 -7.46 2.39 -41.50
CA ASP A 502 -8.52 3.23 -42.08
C ASP A 502 -9.89 2.90 -41.47
N ARG A 503 -10.18 1.61 -41.34
CA ARG A 503 -11.39 1.11 -40.70
C ARG A 503 -11.43 1.44 -39.21
N ALA A 504 -10.32 1.27 -38.48
CA ALA A 504 -10.24 1.59 -37.06
C ALA A 504 -10.52 3.08 -36.79
N VAL A 505 -10.00 3.97 -37.65
CA VAL A 505 -10.29 5.41 -37.59
C VAL A 505 -11.77 5.67 -37.87
N ALA A 506 -12.33 5.08 -38.93
CA ALA A 506 -13.73 5.26 -39.31
C ALA A 506 -14.69 4.79 -38.20
N GLU A 507 -14.46 3.61 -37.61
CA GLU A 507 -15.26 3.08 -36.50
C GLU A 507 -15.15 3.95 -35.25
N THR A 508 -13.94 4.41 -34.89
CA THR A 508 -13.74 5.32 -33.76
C THR A 508 -14.53 6.61 -33.96
N LEU A 509 -14.44 7.22 -35.14
CA LEU A 509 -15.16 8.46 -35.47
C LEU A 509 -16.67 8.26 -35.47
N ALA A 510 -17.17 7.15 -36.02
CA ALA A 510 -18.59 6.84 -36.03
C ALA A 510 -19.18 6.78 -34.62
N HIS A 511 -18.44 6.21 -33.66
CA HIS A 511 -18.84 6.24 -32.26
C HIS A 511 -18.76 7.64 -31.63
N LEU A 512 -17.70 8.40 -31.91
CA LEU A 512 -17.52 9.75 -31.35
C LEU A 512 -18.47 10.80 -31.95
N ASP A 513 -19.00 10.57 -33.15
CA ASP A 513 -19.98 11.45 -33.79
C ASP A 513 -21.40 11.29 -33.21
N ASP A 514 -21.67 10.22 -32.45
CA ASP A 514 -22.90 10.02 -31.67
C ASP A 514 -22.63 9.75 -30.16
N PRO A 515 -22.24 10.79 -29.40
CA PRO A 515 -21.98 10.64 -27.97
C PRO A 515 -23.23 10.26 -27.15
N GLU A 516 -24.44 10.54 -27.65
CA GLU A 516 -25.68 10.20 -26.96
C GLU A 516 -25.93 8.70 -26.97
N ALA A 517 -25.76 8.04 -28.12
CA ALA A 517 -25.82 6.58 -28.21
C ALA A 517 -24.78 5.90 -27.30
N LEU A 518 -23.58 6.48 -27.16
CA LEU A 518 -22.58 6.00 -26.20
C LEU A 518 -23.03 6.16 -24.74
N ARG A 519 -23.72 7.26 -24.39
CA ARG A 519 -24.31 7.44 -23.04
C ARG A 519 -25.39 6.41 -22.75
N GLU A 520 -26.26 6.15 -23.72
CA GLU A 520 -27.33 5.16 -23.59
C GLU A 520 -26.79 3.75 -23.34
N GLN A 521 -25.72 3.36 -24.05
CA GLN A 521 -25.07 2.05 -23.86
C GLN A 521 -24.23 1.98 -22.57
N SER A 522 -23.56 3.06 -22.19
CA SER A 522 -22.71 3.08 -20.98
C SER A 522 -23.50 3.08 -19.68
N ARG A 523 -24.71 3.68 -19.64
CA ARG A 523 -25.55 3.75 -18.43
C ARG A 523 -25.86 2.38 -17.80
N PRO A 524 -26.41 1.37 -18.51
CA PRO A 524 -26.63 0.05 -17.94
C PRO A 524 -25.31 -0.65 -17.58
N ALA A 525 -24.26 -0.50 -18.41
CA ALA A 525 -22.96 -1.10 -18.13
C ALA A 525 -22.28 -0.51 -16.87
N LEU A 526 -22.51 0.77 -16.56
CA LEU A 526 -22.07 1.39 -15.31
C LEU A 526 -22.81 0.83 -14.08
N ALA A 527 -24.11 0.55 -14.21
CA ALA A 527 -24.87 -0.14 -13.16
C ALA A 527 -24.30 -1.55 -12.93
N THR A 528 -24.09 -2.32 -14.01
CA THR A 528 -23.44 -3.65 -13.95
C THR A 528 -22.06 -3.58 -13.30
N ALA A 529 -21.27 -2.54 -13.59
CA ALA A 529 -19.96 -2.36 -12.97
C ALA A 529 -20.05 -2.16 -11.45
N ARG A 530 -21.04 -1.39 -10.98
CA ARG A 530 -21.30 -1.18 -9.54
C ARG A 530 -21.78 -2.45 -8.84
N GLU A 531 -22.67 -3.21 -9.47
CA GLU A 531 -23.15 -4.49 -8.93
C GLU A 531 -22.02 -5.51 -8.83
N ARG A 532 -21.16 -5.59 -9.85
CA ARG A 532 -20.07 -6.57 -9.87
C ARG A 532 -18.95 -6.25 -8.93
N ILE A 533 -18.64 -4.97 -8.72
CA ILE A 533 -17.64 -4.62 -7.70
C ILE A 533 -18.18 -4.91 -6.29
N ALA A 534 -19.51 -4.84 -6.08
CA ALA A 534 -20.12 -5.23 -4.80
C ALA A 534 -19.87 -6.71 -4.46
N VAL A 535 -19.78 -7.60 -5.46
CA VAL A 535 -19.40 -9.02 -5.24
C VAL A 535 -18.06 -9.12 -4.50
N PHE A 536 -17.11 -8.23 -4.79
CA PHE A 536 -15.82 -8.21 -4.08
C PHE A 536 -15.98 -7.74 -2.63
N THR A 537 -16.70 -6.63 -2.39
CA THR A 537 -16.89 -6.08 -1.04
C THR A 537 -17.71 -6.98 -0.14
N ASP A 538 -18.84 -7.52 -0.64
CA ASP A 538 -19.75 -8.37 0.14
C ASP A 538 -19.09 -9.68 0.56
N ARG A 539 -18.25 -10.23 -0.31
CA ARG A 539 -17.47 -11.42 0.01
C ARG A 539 -16.27 -11.10 0.90
N PHE A 540 -15.70 -9.90 0.79
CA PHE A 540 -14.60 -9.47 1.64
C PHE A 540 -15.02 -9.32 3.10
N THR A 541 -16.18 -8.71 3.38
CA THR A 541 -16.66 -8.45 4.76
C THR A 541 -16.95 -9.72 5.55
N VAL A 542 -17.35 -10.80 4.88
CA VAL A 542 -17.61 -12.10 5.52
C VAL A 542 -16.35 -12.95 5.72
N LEU A 543 -15.18 -12.48 5.28
CA LEU A 543 -13.93 -13.21 5.51
C LEU A 543 -13.57 -13.20 7.00
N PRO A 544 -13.11 -14.34 7.55
CA PRO A 544 -12.68 -14.41 8.94
C PRO A 544 -11.44 -13.54 9.16
N THR A 545 -11.47 -12.69 10.19
CA THR A 545 -10.33 -11.89 10.65
C THR A 545 -9.77 -12.46 11.95
N SER A 546 -8.56 -12.06 12.34
CA SER A 546 -8.02 -12.47 13.64
C SER A 546 -8.73 -11.82 14.83
N SER A 547 -9.63 -10.86 14.59
CA SER A 547 -10.54 -10.23 15.56
C SER A 547 -12.01 -10.65 15.46
N GLY A 548 -12.44 -11.35 14.39
CA GLY A 548 -13.86 -11.68 14.13
C GLY A 548 -14.26 -11.53 12.66
N ARG A 549 -15.11 -10.54 12.36
CA ARG A 549 -15.49 -10.07 11.00
C ARG A 549 -14.95 -8.63 10.77
N TRP A 550 -15.06 -8.12 9.54
CA TRP A 550 -14.59 -6.80 9.12
C TRP A 550 -15.56 -5.67 9.44
#